data_AF-A0A5E4NSF7-F1
#
_entry.id   AF-A0A5E4NSF7-F1
#
_cell.length_a   1.000
_cell.length_b   1.000
_cell.length_c   1.000
_cell.angle_alpha   90.00
_cell.angle_beta   90.00
_cell.angle_gamma   90.00
#
_symmetry.space_group_name_H-M   'P 1'
#
loop_
_entity.id
_entity.type
_entity.pdbx_description
1 polymer ?
#
loop_
_entity_poly.entity_id
_entity_poly.type
_entity_poly.pdbx_seq_one_letter_code
_entity_poly.pdbx_strand_id
1 'polypeptide(L)'
;MSKTRNFSIFLIKEGRTIDDIFGDDSVYDSEKKLEGLPEDSTFFLIENEPRAPWWVEYFPIEENIAQSLHGAIYVLNVAGRMLCICFGQVSHLLDDDAYEHDFGIRVTLNCVDPQKLKSTDTLVPGPSLRQKTQIPLEADLTYFDFDYESDVLKSLTGKVKEEFNDLFRHATGASNLRIGSTANLNELGELCSKLIDLYKKNDFEKAFPGLRNISPVKDPSVIHELEKKLIESLRAKSLEVNLMVPDIINYHLNVYASFSGSGASKLFDEVYIGRLYEFLENASVDLAKIDMEMLKKLSLCLADENETISQKYNILKYFIFDPSFEGEVYHLRERQWYKVDKNYIAEMRSYLDPLMGTRTLPSYEDKREGDYNQRVAQQDDDLICMDMASISPVEANKVEPYDLYSMVDKRRVFIHVKVSTLSATLSHLFNQGVNPIHLLRSEHKSQVKLHKILEKHSKKFPKFVETAADDFENVEVCYAIITRKDPKLRSDNFPLFSRISLMRAMKTLKAMSINGNYIFVKDASPTVPGKAKPRKPQKKTESATPF
;
A
#
# COMPACT_ATOMS: atom_id res chain seq x y z
N MET A 1 34.17 23.27 23.57
CA MET A 1 32.87 22.63 23.30
C MET A 1 33.14 21.39 22.45
N SER A 2 32.71 20.22 22.89
CA SER A 2 32.76 19.00 22.07
C SER A 2 31.93 19.22 20.80
N LYS A 3 32.49 18.90 19.64
CA LYS A 3 31.78 19.03 18.36
C LYS A 3 30.77 17.88 18.26
N THR A 4 29.50 18.19 18.09
CA THR A 4 28.47 17.19 17.77
C THR A 4 28.77 16.56 16.42
N ARG A 5 28.75 15.22 16.35
CA ARG A 5 28.96 14.43 15.13
C ARG A 5 27.71 13.62 14.83
N ASN A 6 27.44 13.42 13.55
CA ASN A 6 26.31 12.62 13.09
C ASN A 6 26.76 11.17 12.91
N PHE A 7 26.00 10.25 13.50
CA PHE A 7 26.23 8.81 13.41
C PHE A 7 25.04 8.16 12.72
N SER A 8 25.31 7.25 11.77
CA SER A 8 24.29 6.36 11.18
C SER A 8 24.56 4.95 11.69
N ILE A 9 23.65 4.42 12.51
CA ILE A 9 23.85 3.19 13.28
C ILE A 9 22.86 2.13 12.81
N PHE A 10 23.38 0.93 12.55
CA PHE A 10 22.63 -0.27 12.19
C PHE A 10 22.86 -1.33 13.27
N LEU A 11 21.82 -2.11 13.59
CA LEU A 11 21.91 -3.27 14.46
C LEU A 11 21.94 -4.52 13.59
N ILE A 12 22.94 -5.37 13.78
CA ILE A 12 23.09 -6.62 13.01
C ILE A 12 22.20 -7.70 13.62
N LYS A 13 21.64 -8.56 12.76
CA LYS A 13 20.85 -9.72 13.15
C LYS A 13 21.69 -10.72 13.94
N GLU A 14 21.04 -11.50 14.81
CA GLU A 14 21.73 -12.53 15.59
C GLU A 14 22.27 -13.65 14.68
N GLY A 15 23.47 -14.16 15.00
CA GLY A 15 24.10 -15.27 14.27
C GLY A 15 24.88 -14.89 13.01
N ARG A 16 24.91 -13.61 12.61
CA ARG A 16 25.80 -13.11 11.54
C ARG A 16 27.22 -12.93 12.07
N THR A 17 28.21 -13.05 11.18
CA THR A 17 29.62 -12.72 11.47
C THR A 17 30.04 -11.44 10.75
N ILE A 18 31.21 -10.89 11.07
CA ILE A 18 31.74 -9.67 10.43
C ILE A 18 31.92 -9.86 8.92
N ASP A 19 32.22 -11.07 8.47
CA ASP A 19 32.40 -11.36 7.03
C ASP A 19 31.06 -11.40 6.28
N ASP A 20 29.95 -11.66 6.98
CA ASP A 20 28.59 -11.80 6.40
C ASP A 20 27.78 -10.50 6.39
N ILE A 21 28.36 -9.36 6.82
CA ILE A 21 27.63 -8.08 6.88
C ILE A 21 27.75 -7.25 5.59
N PHE A 22 28.62 -7.66 4.67
CA PHE A 22 28.93 -6.94 3.45
C PHE A 22 28.43 -7.70 2.21
N GLY A 23 27.99 -6.97 1.17
CA GLY A 23 27.51 -7.61 -0.06
C GLY A 23 28.64 -8.18 -0.95
N ASP A 24 28.33 -9.19 -1.76
CA ASP A 24 29.29 -9.97 -2.58
C ASP A 24 30.21 -9.13 -3.52
N ASP A 25 29.81 -7.91 -3.89
CA ASP A 25 30.53 -7.04 -4.86
C ASP A 25 31.49 -6.03 -4.22
N SER A 26 31.70 -6.10 -2.91
CA SER A 26 32.38 -5.03 -2.19
C SER A 26 33.88 -5.32 -1.98
N VAL A 27 34.69 -4.76 -2.89
CA VAL A 27 36.15 -4.73 -2.76
C VAL A 27 36.52 -3.69 -1.70
N TYR A 28 36.86 -4.13 -0.50
CA TYR A 28 37.38 -3.25 0.56
C TYR A 28 38.89 -3.37 0.66
N ASP A 29 39.56 -2.22 0.68
CA ASP A 29 40.99 -2.18 0.89
C ASP A 29 41.29 -2.18 2.41
N SER A 30 41.60 -3.38 2.92
CA SER A 30 42.18 -3.67 4.23
C SER A 30 41.37 -3.30 5.49
N GLU A 31 41.01 -4.31 6.28
CA GLU A 31 40.73 -4.14 7.71
C GLU A 31 41.88 -3.36 8.36
N LYS A 32 41.61 -2.17 8.91
CA LYS A 32 42.63 -1.38 9.60
C LYS A 32 42.48 -1.57 11.09
N LYS A 33 43.39 -2.35 11.70
CA LYS A 33 43.56 -2.36 13.15
C LYS A 33 44.13 -1.02 13.60
N LEU A 34 43.28 -0.15 14.13
CA LEU A 34 43.68 1.13 14.69
C LEU A 34 44.02 0.96 16.18
N GLU A 35 45.10 1.58 16.64
CA GLU A 35 45.45 1.63 18.07
C GLU A 35 44.38 2.40 18.87
N GLY A 36 43.95 1.86 20.01
CA GLY A 36 42.96 2.47 20.90
C GLY A 36 41.50 2.07 20.66
N LEU A 37 41.25 1.14 19.73
CA LEU A 37 39.95 0.50 19.56
C LEU A 37 39.71 -0.60 20.62
N PRO A 38 38.48 -0.77 21.15
CA PRO A 38 38.13 -1.91 22.00
C PRO A 38 38.47 -3.27 21.33
N GLU A 39 38.83 -4.28 22.14
CA GLU A 39 39.23 -5.62 21.65
C GLU A 39 38.16 -6.27 20.74
N ASP A 40 36.87 -6.00 20.97
CA ASP A 40 35.75 -6.52 20.20
C ASP A 40 35.20 -5.50 19.18
N SER A 41 36.08 -4.83 18.44
CA SER A 41 35.69 -3.84 17.43
C SER A 41 36.59 -3.86 16.20
N THR A 42 35.99 -3.57 15.05
CA THR A 42 36.67 -3.61 13.75
C THR A 42 36.37 -2.34 12.96
N PHE A 43 37.40 -1.74 12.37
CA PHE A 43 37.28 -0.53 11.56
C PHE A 43 37.66 -0.81 10.11
N PHE A 44 36.72 -0.55 9.21
CA PHE A 44 36.88 -0.66 7.77
C PHE A 44 36.98 0.73 7.17
N LEU A 45 38.10 1.00 6.48
CA LEU A 45 38.26 2.21 5.69
C LEU A 45 37.91 1.89 4.23
N ILE A 46 37.05 2.73 3.64
CA ILE A 46 36.59 2.55 2.27
C ILE A 46 37.19 3.68 1.44
N GLU A 47 38.21 3.33 0.67
CA GLU A 47 38.87 4.21 -0.27
C GLU A 47 38.33 3.95 -1.67
N ASN A 48 37.82 4.99 -2.32
CA ASN A 48 37.32 4.92 -3.70
C ASN A 48 38.31 5.60 -4.63
N GLU A 49 38.57 4.99 -5.79
CA GLU A 49 39.40 5.62 -6.81
C GLU A 49 38.82 6.98 -7.21
N PRO A 50 39.66 8.04 -7.32
CA PRO A 50 39.21 9.35 -7.73
C PRO A 50 38.58 9.30 -9.14
N ARG A 51 37.31 9.71 -9.26
CA ARG A 51 36.61 9.81 -10.54
C ARG A 51 36.24 11.24 -10.86
N ALA A 52 36.38 11.64 -12.13
CA ALA A 52 35.89 12.92 -12.59
C ALA A 52 34.35 12.92 -12.57
N PRO A 53 33.69 13.96 -12.03
CA PRO A 53 32.25 14.13 -12.16
C PRO A 53 31.82 14.25 -13.63
N TRP A 54 30.66 13.69 -14.00
CA TRP A 54 30.18 13.68 -15.40
C TRP A 54 30.10 15.07 -16.06
N TRP A 55 29.87 16.13 -15.28
CA TRP A 55 29.75 17.49 -15.79
C TRP A 55 31.09 18.13 -16.14
N VAL A 56 32.22 17.54 -15.74
CA VAL A 56 33.56 17.97 -16.16
C VAL A 56 33.75 17.77 -17.66
N GLU A 57 33.13 16.74 -18.25
CA GLU A 57 33.10 16.54 -19.71
C GLU A 57 32.05 17.43 -20.39
N TYR A 58 31.05 17.90 -19.66
CA TYR A 58 29.95 18.72 -20.19
C TYR A 58 30.34 20.20 -20.36
N PHE A 59 31.18 20.70 -19.46
CA PHE A 59 31.72 22.06 -19.54
C PHE A 59 33.16 22.03 -20.07
N PRO A 60 33.62 23.08 -20.76
CA PRO A 60 35.02 23.18 -21.22
C PRO A 60 35.93 23.55 -20.04
N ILE A 61 36.04 22.66 -19.06
CA ILE A 61 36.88 22.81 -17.88
C ILE A 61 38.24 22.20 -18.21
N GLU A 62 39.29 23.03 -18.21
CA GLU A 62 40.66 22.58 -18.47
C GLU A 62 41.36 22.02 -17.22
N GLU A 63 40.75 22.16 -16.04
CA GLU A 63 41.27 21.65 -14.77
C GLU A 63 40.95 20.16 -14.57
N ASN A 64 41.92 19.38 -14.09
CA ASN A 64 41.70 17.98 -13.71
C ASN A 64 40.99 17.89 -12.35
N ILE A 65 39.66 17.95 -12.39
CA ILE A 65 38.81 17.83 -11.21
C ILE A 65 38.48 16.35 -10.98
N ALA A 66 39.14 15.75 -10.00
CA ALA A 66 38.82 14.41 -9.51
C ALA A 66 38.13 14.48 -8.14
N GLN A 67 37.05 13.71 -7.97
CA GLN A 67 36.36 13.57 -6.70
C GLN A 67 36.55 12.14 -6.17
N SER A 68 37.01 12.01 -4.93
CA SER A 68 36.99 10.75 -4.19
C SER A 68 36.13 10.90 -2.95
N LEU A 69 35.12 10.04 -2.83
CA LEU A 69 34.26 9.94 -1.65
C LEU A 69 34.77 8.78 -0.81
N HIS A 70 35.55 9.10 0.22
CA HIS A 70 35.97 8.14 1.22
C HIS A 70 34.86 7.96 2.27
N GLY A 71 34.79 6.77 2.84
CA GLY A 71 33.94 6.51 3.99
C GLY A 71 34.53 5.46 4.91
N ALA A 72 33.82 5.16 5.99
CA ALA A 72 34.27 4.17 6.94
C ALA A 72 33.10 3.44 7.60
N ILE A 73 33.31 2.18 7.96
CA ILE A 73 32.36 1.38 8.72
C ILE A 73 33.06 0.91 9.98
N TYR A 74 32.47 1.24 11.13
CA TYR A 74 32.97 0.80 12.43
C TYR A 74 32.00 -0.22 13.03
N VAL A 75 32.47 -1.45 13.20
CA VAL A 75 31.70 -2.55 13.77
C VAL A 75 32.08 -2.70 15.23
N LEU A 76 31.08 -2.77 16.09
CA LEU A 76 31.25 -2.86 17.53
C LEU A 76 30.37 -3.97 18.08
N ASN A 77 30.95 -4.91 18.84
CA ASN A 77 30.18 -5.89 19.58
C ASN A 77 29.92 -5.38 21.00
N VAL A 78 28.64 -5.27 21.38
CA VAL A 78 28.22 -4.82 22.71
C VAL A 78 27.12 -5.72 23.22
N ALA A 79 27.30 -6.27 24.43
CA ALA A 79 26.35 -7.16 25.08
C ALA A 79 25.91 -8.35 24.19
N GLY A 80 26.84 -8.89 23.39
CA GLY A 80 26.59 -10.00 22.47
C GLY A 80 25.82 -9.64 21.21
N ARG A 81 25.61 -8.35 20.92
CA ARG A 81 24.99 -7.84 19.70
C ARG A 81 25.98 -6.97 18.94
N MET A 82 26.07 -7.14 17.63
CA MET A 82 26.92 -6.31 16.77
C MET A 82 26.15 -5.09 16.26
N LEU A 83 26.78 -3.93 16.31
CA LEU A 83 26.30 -2.70 15.67
C LEU A 83 27.32 -2.20 14.64
N CYS A 84 26.82 -1.65 13.54
CA CYS A 84 27.62 -1.01 12.51
C CYS A 84 27.35 0.49 12.49
N ILE A 85 28.41 1.29 12.64
CA ILE A 85 28.38 2.75 12.54
C ILE A 85 28.99 3.15 11.19
N CYS A 86 28.16 3.69 10.30
CA CYS A 86 28.58 4.12 8.98
C CYS A 86 28.93 5.62 8.97
N PHE A 87 30.11 5.95 8.44
CA PHE A 87 30.60 7.29 8.22
C PHE A 87 30.68 7.59 6.71
N GLY A 88 30.00 8.64 6.26
CA GLY A 88 29.87 8.97 4.85
C GLY A 88 28.79 8.15 4.14
N GLN A 89 28.87 8.08 2.81
CA GLN A 89 27.87 7.41 1.96
C GLN A 89 28.18 5.92 1.78
N VAL A 90 28.39 5.16 2.87
CA VAL A 90 28.84 3.76 2.80
C VAL A 90 27.79 2.73 3.25
N SER A 91 26.63 3.20 3.73
CA SER A 91 25.57 2.30 4.19
C SER A 91 25.03 1.34 3.12
N HIS A 92 25.18 1.67 1.83
CA HIS A 92 24.78 0.82 0.71
C HIS A 92 25.68 -0.41 0.50
N LEU A 93 26.81 -0.47 1.21
CA LEU A 93 27.76 -1.58 1.15
C LEU A 93 27.41 -2.70 2.14
N LEU A 94 26.56 -2.40 3.12
CA LEU A 94 26.02 -3.41 4.03
C LEU A 94 25.04 -4.29 3.25
N ASP A 95 25.10 -5.60 3.47
CA ASP A 95 24.07 -6.51 2.98
C ASP A 95 22.73 -6.15 3.63
N ASP A 96 21.70 -5.97 2.80
CA ASP A 96 20.34 -5.69 3.25
C ASP A 96 19.80 -6.82 4.14
N ASP A 97 20.29 -8.05 4.00
CA ASP A 97 19.89 -9.17 4.85
C ASP A 97 20.61 -9.24 6.20
N ALA A 98 21.64 -8.42 6.42
CA ALA A 98 22.49 -8.50 7.61
C ALA A 98 21.93 -7.75 8.83
N TYR A 99 21.07 -6.74 8.65
CA TYR A 99 20.66 -5.84 9.72
C TYR A 99 19.16 -5.86 10.04
N GLU A 100 18.81 -5.41 11.25
CA GLU A 100 17.45 -5.33 11.77
C GLU A 100 16.75 -4.07 11.21
N HIS A 101 15.80 -4.24 10.28
CA HIS A 101 15.18 -3.10 9.60
C HIS A 101 14.19 -2.29 10.44
N ASP A 102 13.83 -2.75 11.63
CA ASP A 102 12.98 -2.02 12.58
C ASP A 102 13.79 -1.37 13.72
N PHE A 103 15.11 -1.54 13.74
CA PHE A 103 15.98 -0.99 14.79
C PHE A 103 15.85 0.53 14.92
N GLY A 104 16.09 1.25 13.82
CA GLY A 104 16.10 2.71 13.84
C GLY A 104 14.78 3.32 14.29
N ILE A 105 13.68 2.85 13.71
CA ILE A 105 12.34 3.33 14.05
C ILE A 105 11.96 2.98 15.48
N ARG A 106 12.22 1.74 15.95
CA ARG A 106 11.85 1.31 17.31
C ARG A 106 12.63 2.04 18.39
N VAL A 107 13.95 2.20 18.21
CA VAL A 107 14.78 2.97 19.15
C VAL A 107 14.32 4.42 19.21
N THR A 108 14.05 5.03 18.05
CA THR A 108 13.55 6.40 17.99
C THR A 108 12.22 6.53 18.74
N LEU A 109 11.26 5.63 18.49
CA LEU A 109 9.97 5.65 19.16
C LEU A 109 10.05 5.49 20.68
N ASN A 110 11.04 4.74 21.19
CA ASN A 110 11.25 4.58 22.62
C ASN A 110 11.92 5.80 23.29
N CYS A 111 12.74 6.55 22.55
CA CYS A 111 13.52 7.66 23.11
C CYS A 111 12.96 9.06 22.81
N VAL A 112 12.15 9.23 21.78
CA VAL A 112 11.55 10.53 21.44
C VAL A 112 10.47 10.94 22.44
N ASP A 113 10.39 12.26 22.68
CA ASP A 113 9.26 12.86 23.37
C ASP A 113 8.07 12.94 22.39
N PRO A 114 6.93 12.28 22.69
CA PRO A 114 5.76 12.26 21.81
C PRO A 114 5.20 13.65 21.47
N GLN A 115 5.51 14.68 22.27
CA GLN A 115 5.08 16.05 22.05
C GLN A 115 6.10 16.90 21.27
N LYS A 116 7.28 16.35 20.95
CA LYS A 116 8.38 17.10 20.31
C LYS A 116 8.92 16.43 19.07
N LEU A 117 8.00 16.04 18.19
CA LEU A 117 8.31 15.53 16.86
C LEU A 117 8.57 16.68 15.89
N LYS A 118 9.31 16.42 14.82
CA LYS A 118 9.72 17.42 13.81
C LYS A 118 9.41 17.03 12.38
N SER A 119 9.59 15.75 12.04
CA SER A 119 9.31 15.24 10.70
C SER A 119 8.86 13.80 10.74
N THR A 120 7.91 13.45 9.90
CA THR A 120 7.46 12.08 9.63
C THR A 120 7.50 11.81 8.13
N ASP A 121 7.91 10.60 7.75
CA ASP A 121 7.66 10.07 6.42
C ASP A 121 6.60 8.97 6.56
N THR A 122 5.47 9.11 5.87
CA THR A 122 4.33 8.21 5.95
C THR A 122 4.00 7.66 4.56
N LEU A 123 3.43 6.46 4.53
CA LEU A 123 2.89 5.85 3.33
C LEU A 123 1.43 5.51 3.58
N VAL A 124 0.54 6.10 2.79
CA VAL A 124 -0.88 5.73 2.76
C VAL A 124 -1.03 4.57 1.76
N PRO A 125 -1.28 3.33 2.22
CA PRO A 125 -1.14 2.15 1.37
C PRO A 125 -2.22 2.03 0.30
N GLY A 126 -3.40 2.62 0.48
CA GLY A 126 -4.49 2.62 -0.50
C GLY A 126 -4.07 3.27 -1.84
N PRO A 127 -3.78 4.58 -1.88
CA PRO A 127 -3.31 5.29 -3.07
C PRO A 127 -1.80 5.15 -3.33
N SER A 128 -1.06 4.38 -2.51
CA SER A 128 0.42 4.37 -2.52
C SER A 128 1.05 5.77 -2.36
N LEU A 129 0.36 6.69 -1.70
CA LEU A 129 0.82 8.06 -1.51
C LEU A 129 1.91 8.09 -0.44
N ARG A 130 3.10 8.57 -0.82
CA ARG A 130 4.16 8.90 0.15
C ARG A 130 4.06 10.36 0.51
N GLN A 131 3.95 10.64 1.80
CA GLN A 131 3.91 11.99 2.33
C GLN A 131 5.07 12.21 3.29
N LYS A 132 5.72 13.36 3.14
CA LYS A 132 6.69 13.86 4.11
C LYS A 132 6.10 15.10 4.75
N THR A 133 5.81 15.00 6.05
CA THR A 133 5.32 16.13 6.83
C THR A 133 6.47 16.65 7.68
N GLN A 134 6.74 17.95 7.59
CA GLN A 134 7.73 18.61 8.42
C GLN A 134 7.12 19.87 9.01
N ILE A 135 7.26 20.01 10.31
CA ILE A 135 6.78 21.18 11.04
C ILE A 135 7.96 22.02 11.54
N PRO A 136 7.86 23.37 11.50
CA PRO A 136 8.95 24.24 11.95
C PRO A 136 9.15 24.18 13.48
N LEU A 137 8.07 23.97 14.22
CA LEU A 137 8.02 23.90 15.67
C LEU A 137 7.86 22.45 16.13
N GLU A 138 8.38 22.14 17.31
CA GLU A 138 8.19 20.83 17.96
C GLU A 138 6.69 20.64 18.27
N ALA A 139 6.08 19.54 17.80
CA ALA A 139 4.69 19.22 18.10
C ALA A 139 4.45 17.71 18.24
N ASP A 140 3.25 17.34 18.68
CA ASP A 140 2.84 15.94 18.80
C ASP A 140 2.46 15.31 17.44
N LEU A 141 2.23 13.99 17.42
CA LEU A 141 1.93 13.24 16.20
C LEU A 141 0.60 13.66 15.54
N THR A 142 -0.34 14.25 16.27
CA THR A 142 -1.62 14.70 15.69
C THR A 142 -1.44 15.82 14.69
N TYR A 143 -0.42 16.66 14.86
CA TYR A 143 -0.05 17.71 13.90
C TYR A 143 0.53 17.18 12.58
N PHE A 144 0.87 15.90 12.51
CA PHE A 144 1.44 15.29 11.31
C PHE A 144 0.40 14.67 10.38
N ASP A 145 -0.90 14.80 10.72
CA ASP A 145 -2.04 14.21 9.99
C ASP A 145 -1.88 12.69 9.79
N PHE A 146 -1.31 12.01 10.80
CA PHE A 146 -1.07 10.58 10.75
C PHE A 146 -2.33 9.80 11.15
N ASP A 147 -2.85 9.00 10.24
CA ASP A 147 -3.97 8.09 10.52
C ASP A 147 -3.45 6.76 11.07
N TYR A 148 -3.59 6.53 12.39
CA TYR A 148 -3.16 5.30 13.07
C TYR A 148 -3.84 4.02 12.55
N GLU A 149 -4.92 4.13 11.79
CA GLU A 149 -5.65 3.00 11.25
C GLU A 149 -5.18 2.63 9.84
N SER A 150 -4.72 3.59 9.05
CA SER A 150 -4.36 3.36 7.64
C SER A 150 -2.90 3.60 7.30
N ASP A 151 -2.21 4.49 8.01
CA ASP A 151 -0.94 5.00 7.57
C ASP A 151 0.22 4.16 8.07
N VAL A 152 1.22 4.00 7.21
CA VAL A 152 2.44 3.25 7.51
C VAL A 152 3.57 4.23 7.76
N LEU A 153 4.07 4.26 8.99
CA LEU A 153 5.23 5.08 9.33
C LEU A 153 6.51 4.48 8.73
N LYS A 154 7.20 5.26 7.88
CA LYS A 154 8.46 4.87 7.24
C LYS A 154 9.68 5.45 7.95
N SER A 155 9.58 6.69 8.41
CA SER A 155 10.60 7.35 9.22
C SER A 155 10.00 8.33 10.21
N LEU A 156 10.69 8.55 11.32
CA LEU A 156 10.31 9.53 12.34
C LEU A 156 11.54 10.32 12.78
N THR A 157 11.41 11.64 12.89
CA THR A 157 12.41 12.52 13.48
C THR A 157 11.81 13.32 14.61
N GLY A 158 12.45 13.26 15.77
CA GLY A 158 11.99 13.96 16.96
C GLY A 158 13.12 14.33 17.92
N LYS A 159 12.80 15.19 18.86
CA LYS A 159 13.64 15.47 20.02
C LYS A 159 13.44 14.38 21.06
N VAL A 160 14.53 14.00 21.73
CA VAL A 160 14.47 12.94 22.73
C VAL A 160 13.95 13.45 24.07
N LYS A 161 13.49 12.51 24.90
CA LYS A 161 13.16 12.76 26.32
C LYS A 161 14.38 13.29 27.07
N GLU A 162 14.13 14.06 28.13
CA GLU A 162 15.19 14.75 28.87
C GLU A 162 16.26 13.79 29.43
N GLU A 163 15.86 12.58 29.79
CA GLU A 163 16.74 11.50 30.25
C GLU A 163 17.80 11.05 29.22
N PHE A 164 17.61 11.35 27.93
CA PHE A 164 18.55 10.99 26.86
C PHE A 164 19.30 12.19 26.26
N ASN A 165 19.01 13.42 26.70
CA ASN A 165 19.60 14.64 26.13
C ASN A 165 21.13 14.69 26.22
N ASP A 166 21.70 14.03 27.23
CA ASP A 166 23.15 13.94 27.44
C ASP A 166 23.82 13.04 26.40
N LEU A 167 23.08 12.09 25.81
CA LEU A 167 23.59 11.18 24.78
C LEU A 167 23.43 11.79 23.38
N PHE A 168 22.23 12.22 23.04
CA PHE A 168 21.89 12.84 21.75
C PHE A 168 20.62 13.67 21.91
N ARG A 169 20.51 14.79 21.20
CA ARG A 169 19.34 15.69 21.33
C ARG A 169 18.20 15.37 20.37
N HIS A 170 18.53 14.76 19.24
CA HIS A 170 17.57 14.41 18.19
C HIS A 170 17.88 13.02 17.69
N ALA A 171 16.82 12.30 17.32
CA ALA A 171 16.89 11.00 16.69
C ALA A 171 16.03 10.99 15.43
N THR A 172 16.58 10.44 14.36
CA THR A 172 15.84 10.08 13.14
C THR A 172 15.90 8.58 12.97
N GLY A 173 14.75 7.93 13.06
CA GLY A 173 14.59 6.50 12.92
C GLY A 173 14.00 6.12 11.58
N ALA A 174 14.68 5.21 10.86
CA ALA A 174 14.16 4.48 9.72
C ALA A 174 14.59 3.00 9.83
N SER A 175 15.22 2.42 8.82
CA SER A 175 15.95 1.15 8.98
C SER A 175 17.20 1.33 9.85
N ASN A 176 17.89 2.47 9.69
CA ASN A 176 18.96 2.90 10.58
C ASN A 176 18.49 3.94 11.59
N LEU A 177 19.28 4.08 12.65
CA LEU A 177 19.20 5.19 13.57
C LEU A 177 20.21 6.27 13.18
N ARG A 178 19.74 7.49 12.93
CA ARG A 178 20.61 8.66 12.76
C ARG A 178 20.51 9.57 13.98
N ILE A 179 21.64 9.81 14.63
CA ILE A 179 21.73 10.67 15.82
C ILE A 179 22.89 11.65 15.72
N GLY A 180 22.73 12.83 16.30
CA GLY A 180 23.81 13.78 16.54
C GLY A 180 24.28 13.67 17.99
N SER A 181 25.48 13.14 18.24
CA SER A 181 26.03 12.94 19.58
C SER A 181 27.40 13.60 19.75
N THR A 182 27.76 13.97 20.98
CA THR A 182 29.09 14.45 21.36
C THR A 182 30.00 13.34 21.88
N ALA A 183 29.56 12.08 21.84
CA ALA A 183 30.28 10.93 22.35
C ALA A 183 31.66 10.78 21.68
N ASN A 184 32.67 10.51 22.51
CA ASN A 184 34.02 10.15 22.08
C ASN A 184 34.13 8.65 21.78
N LEU A 185 35.23 8.21 21.17
CA LEU A 185 35.44 6.80 20.79
C LEU A 185 35.22 5.82 21.94
N ASN A 186 35.73 6.12 23.13
CA ASN A 186 35.59 5.28 24.32
C ASN A 186 34.16 5.23 24.88
N GLU A 187 33.33 6.23 24.56
CA GLU A 187 31.94 6.35 25.04
C GLU A 187 30.95 5.69 24.07
N LEU A 188 31.38 5.35 22.84
CA LEU A 188 30.52 4.70 21.84
C LEU A 188 30.01 3.34 22.32
N GLY A 189 30.80 2.60 23.10
CA GLY A 189 30.36 1.33 23.69
C GLY A 189 29.18 1.48 24.63
N GLU A 190 29.24 2.46 25.53
CA GLU A 190 28.13 2.75 26.45
C GLU A 190 26.90 3.28 25.71
N LEU A 191 27.11 4.13 24.69
CA LEU A 191 26.04 4.62 23.83
C LEU A 191 25.33 3.47 23.12
N CYS A 192 26.07 2.60 22.43
CA CYS A 192 25.53 1.43 21.73
C CYS A 192 24.79 0.47 22.67
N SER A 193 25.30 0.26 23.89
CA SER A 193 24.63 -0.53 24.93
C SER A 193 23.24 0.04 25.26
N LYS A 194 23.16 1.35 25.52
CA LYS A 194 21.88 2.03 25.80
C LYS A 194 20.92 1.97 24.61
N LEU A 195 21.42 2.03 23.37
CA LEU A 195 20.60 1.89 22.17
C LEU A 195 20.01 0.47 22.04
N ILE A 196 20.77 -0.57 22.40
CA ILE A 196 20.25 -1.95 22.46
C ILE A 196 19.16 -2.07 23.53
N ASP A 197 19.35 -1.47 24.70
CA ASP A 197 18.34 -1.48 25.76
C ASP A 197 17.06 -0.76 25.31
N LEU A 198 17.20 0.38 24.64
CA LEU A 198 16.08 1.09 24.03
C LEU A 198 15.37 0.27 22.95
N TYR A 199 16.11 -0.51 22.16
CA TYR A 199 15.51 -1.39 21.16
C TYR A 199 14.65 -2.49 21.80
N LYS A 200 15.06 -3.03 22.96
CA LYS A 200 14.33 -4.09 23.68
C LYS A 200 13.05 -3.61 24.38
N LYS A 201 12.89 -2.30 24.61
CA LYS A 201 11.71 -1.73 25.27
C LYS A 201 10.49 -1.70 24.35
N ASN A 202 9.31 -1.75 24.96
CA ASN A 202 8.00 -1.61 24.30
C ASN A 202 7.24 -0.37 24.83
N ASP A 203 7.93 0.58 25.46
CA ASP A 203 7.32 1.79 26.03
C ASP A 203 6.61 2.62 24.96
N PHE A 204 7.09 2.55 23.72
CA PHE A 204 6.48 3.21 22.57
C PHE A 204 5.02 2.78 22.31
N GLU A 205 4.62 1.55 22.68
CA GLU A 205 3.25 1.07 22.43
C GLU A 205 2.21 1.86 23.24
N LYS A 206 2.61 2.35 24.42
CA LYS A 206 1.77 3.21 25.26
C LYS A 206 1.76 4.66 24.76
N ALA A 207 2.91 5.12 24.27
CA ALA A 207 3.09 6.49 23.81
C ALA A 207 2.47 6.75 22.42
N PHE A 208 2.46 5.73 21.55
CA PHE A 208 1.96 5.80 20.18
C PHE A 208 1.08 4.57 19.86
N PRO A 209 -0.12 4.47 20.45
CA PRO A 209 -1.01 3.34 20.22
C PRO A 209 -1.42 3.27 18.75
N GLY A 210 -1.38 2.07 18.16
CA GLY A 210 -1.77 1.84 16.76
C GLY A 210 -0.70 2.17 15.72
N LEU A 211 0.42 2.79 16.09
CA LEU A 211 1.49 3.16 15.15
C LEU A 211 2.11 1.96 14.41
N ARG A 212 2.03 0.77 15.02
CA ARG A 212 2.52 -0.51 14.46
C ARG A 212 1.42 -1.41 13.91
N ASN A 213 0.16 -0.94 13.84
CA ASN A 213 -0.95 -1.71 13.26
C ASN A 213 -0.58 -2.27 11.89
N ILE A 214 0.14 -1.47 11.08
CA ILE A 214 0.67 -1.87 9.78
C ILE A 214 2.14 -1.45 9.70
N SER A 215 3.04 -2.41 9.55
CA SER A 215 4.49 -2.17 9.43
C SER A 215 5.00 -2.71 8.10
N PRO A 216 5.89 -2.00 7.39
CA PRO A 216 6.49 -2.53 6.16
C PRO A 216 7.46 -3.65 6.52
N VAL A 217 7.38 -4.78 5.82
CA VAL A 217 8.40 -5.82 5.89
C VAL A 217 9.53 -5.40 4.96
N LYS A 218 10.70 -5.18 5.54
CA LYS A 218 11.91 -4.82 4.81
C LYS A 218 12.97 -5.92 4.83
N ASP A 219 12.82 -6.88 5.75
CA ASP A 219 13.70 -8.02 5.92
C ASP A 219 13.65 -8.94 4.70
N PRO A 220 14.72 -9.04 3.89
CA PRO A 220 14.71 -9.83 2.67
C PRO A 220 14.53 -11.34 2.95
N SER A 221 15.01 -11.84 4.08
CA SER A 221 14.82 -13.23 4.51
C SER A 221 13.34 -13.56 4.72
N VAL A 222 12.61 -12.66 5.40
CA VAL A 222 11.14 -12.79 5.59
C VAL A 222 10.42 -12.63 4.25
N ILE A 223 10.83 -11.65 3.43
CA ILE A 223 10.27 -11.44 2.09
C ILE A 223 10.42 -12.71 1.23
N HIS A 224 11.58 -13.38 1.30
CA HIS A 224 11.84 -14.60 0.54
C HIS A 224 10.89 -15.75 0.94
N GLU A 225 10.64 -15.94 2.24
CA GLU A 225 9.66 -16.94 2.72
C GLU A 225 8.22 -16.57 2.30
N LEU A 226 7.88 -15.29 2.32
CA LEU A 226 6.58 -14.81 1.84
C LEU A 226 6.42 -14.99 0.31
N GLU A 227 7.49 -14.79 -0.46
CA GLU A 227 7.53 -15.06 -1.90
C GLU A 227 7.37 -16.56 -2.21
N LYS A 228 7.99 -17.45 -1.42
CA LYS A 228 7.75 -18.90 -1.51
C LYS A 228 6.27 -19.23 -1.29
N LYS A 229 5.66 -18.67 -0.24
CA LYS A 229 4.22 -18.83 0.02
C LYS A 229 3.33 -18.33 -1.11
N LEU A 230 3.70 -17.21 -1.74
CA LEU A 230 2.99 -16.71 -2.92
C LEU A 230 3.04 -17.73 -4.06
N ILE A 231 4.21 -18.30 -4.33
CA ILE A 231 4.39 -19.33 -5.37
C ILE A 231 3.57 -20.58 -5.05
N GLU A 232 3.64 -21.08 -3.81
CA GLU A 232 2.84 -22.23 -3.37
C GLU A 232 1.34 -21.98 -3.54
N SER A 233 0.88 -20.78 -3.18
CA SER A 233 -0.53 -20.38 -3.30
C SER A 233 -0.96 -20.26 -4.76
N LEU A 234 -0.10 -19.76 -5.64
CA LEU A 234 -0.34 -19.74 -7.09
C LEU A 234 -0.43 -21.15 -7.67
N ARG A 235 0.47 -22.06 -7.26
CA ARG A 235 0.45 -23.49 -7.64
C ARG A 235 -0.84 -24.18 -7.22
N ALA A 236 -1.32 -23.86 -6.02
CA ALA A 236 -2.56 -24.41 -5.46
C ALA A 236 -3.84 -23.73 -5.97
N LYS A 237 -3.73 -22.67 -6.79
CA LYS A 237 -4.86 -21.81 -7.19
C LYS A 237 -5.66 -21.27 -6.00
N SER A 238 -4.96 -20.88 -4.94
CA SER A 238 -5.59 -20.32 -3.73
C SER A 238 -6.41 -19.07 -4.07
N LEU A 239 -7.57 -18.93 -3.41
CA LEU A 239 -8.44 -17.76 -3.51
C LEU A 239 -7.86 -16.52 -2.80
N GLU A 240 -6.83 -16.70 -1.97
CA GLU A 240 -6.13 -15.64 -1.26
C GLU A 240 -5.29 -14.77 -2.20
N VAL A 241 -4.84 -15.32 -3.33
CA VAL A 241 -4.06 -14.59 -4.33
C VAL A 241 -5.01 -13.99 -5.37
N ASN A 242 -4.93 -12.67 -5.56
CA ASN A 242 -5.72 -11.95 -6.54
C ASN A 242 -4.83 -11.02 -7.39
N LEU A 243 -5.37 -10.54 -8.51
CA LEU A 243 -4.72 -9.55 -9.37
C LEU A 243 -5.45 -8.22 -9.30
N MET A 244 -4.72 -7.15 -9.04
CA MET A 244 -5.22 -5.78 -9.17
C MET A 244 -5.04 -5.27 -10.60
N VAL A 245 -5.72 -4.17 -10.89
CA VAL A 245 -5.65 -3.47 -12.17
C VAL A 245 -4.67 -2.29 -12.05
N PRO A 246 -3.90 -1.94 -13.09
CA PRO A 246 -3.09 -0.71 -13.07
C PRO A 246 -3.90 0.56 -12.81
N ASP A 247 -3.33 1.51 -12.07
CA ASP A 247 -4.05 2.71 -11.58
C ASP A 247 -4.50 3.68 -12.69
N ILE A 248 -3.84 3.67 -13.85
CA ILE A 248 -4.16 4.54 -14.98
C ILE A 248 -4.86 3.72 -16.06
N ILE A 249 -6.17 3.55 -15.89
CA ILE A 249 -7.05 3.05 -16.95
C ILE A 249 -8.04 4.14 -17.32
N ASN A 250 -8.07 4.49 -18.60
CA ASN A 250 -9.13 5.33 -19.12
C ASN A 250 -10.39 4.48 -19.33
N TYR A 251 -11.26 4.43 -18.31
CA TYR A 251 -12.52 3.67 -18.35
C TYR A 251 -13.53 4.19 -19.38
N HIS A 252 -13.27 5.33 -20.04
CA HIS A 252 -14.06 5.77 -21.18
C HIS A 252 -13.80 4.95 -22.45
N LEU A 253 -12.74 4.14 -22.48
CA LEU A 253 -12.41 3.21 -23.55
C LEU A 253 -12.66 1.77 -23.07
N ASN A 254 -13.17 0.91 -23.95
CA ASN A 254 -13.22 -0.53 -23.67
C ASN A 254 -11.79 -1.06 -23.59
N VAL A 255 -11.32 -1.32 -22.38
CA VAL A 255 -9.96 -1.80 -22.11
C VAL A 255 -10.01 -3.30 -21.86
N TYR A 256 -9.22 -4.06 -22.62
CA TYR A 256 -9.10 -5.50 -22.47
C TYR A 256 -7.77 -5.85 -21.80
N ALA A 257 -7.80 -6.84 -20.91
CA ALA A 257 -6.62 -7.43 -20.32
C ALA A 257 -6.08 -8.58 -21.19
N SER A 258 -4.76 -8.70 -21.27
CA SER A 258 -4.07 -9.84 -21.88
C SER A 258 -2.83 -10.15 -21.05
N PHE A 259 -2.33 -11.37 -21.13
CA PHE A 259 -1.05 -11.73 -20.53
C PHE A 259 0.02 -11.94 -21.60
N SER A 260 1.29 -11.89 -21.20
CA SER A 260 2.43 -12.24 -22.06
C SER A 260 3.58 -12.79 -21.22
N GLY A 261 4.56 -13.41 -21.88
CA GLY A 261 5.74 -14.00 -21.23
C GLY A 261 5.79 -15.53 -21.26
N SER A 262 4.69 -16.20 -21.66
CA SER A 262 4.67 -17.67 -21.76
C SER A 262 3.86 -18.21 -22.96
N GLY A 263 3.50 -17.38 -23.95
CA GLY A 263 2.78 -17.84 -25.13
C GLY A 263 1.77 -16.82 -25.65
N ALA A 264 0.86 -17.29 -26.51
CA ALA A 264 -0.24 -16.49 -27.02
C ALA A 264 -1.33 -16.33 -25.94
N SER A 265 -1.75 -15.09 -25.69
CA SER A 265 -2.87 -14.79 -24.79
C SER A 265 -4.09 -14.36 -25.58
N LYS A 266 -5.26 -14.72 -25.05
CA LYS A 266 -6.54 -14.12 -25.40
C LYS A 266 -6.67 -12.72 -24.79
N LEU A 267 -7.71 -12.00 -25.20
CA LEU A 267 -8.16 -10.76 -24.60
C LEU A 267 -9.33 -11.03 -23.68
N PHE A 268 -9.26 -10.44 -22.49
CA PHE A 268 -10.24 -10.57 -21.42
C PHE A 268 -10.84 -9.20 -21.14
N ASP A 269 -12.14 -9.17 -20.86
CA ASP A 269 -12.88 -8.00 -20.41
C ASP A 269 -12.52 -7.57 -18.98
N GLU A 270 -12.02 -8.50 -18.18
CA GLU A 270 -11.68 -8.27 -16.78
C GLU A 270 -10.28 -8.76 -16.42
N VAL A 271 -9.66 -8.07 -15.46
CA VAL A 271 -8.44 -8.52 -14.81
C VAL A 271 -8.82 -9.32 -13.56
N TYR A 272 -8.61 -10.63 -13.61
CA TYR A 272 -8.81 -11.52 -12.47
C TYR A 272 -7.77 -12.65 -12.51
N ILE A 273 -7.38 -13.18 -11.35
CA ILE A 273 -6.37 -14.24 -11.25
C ILE A 273 -6.74 -15.49 -12.07
N GLY A 274 -8.03 -15.80 -12.19
CA GLY A 274 -8.52 -16.89 -13.05
C GLY A 274 -8.10 -16.74 -14.51
N ARG A 275 -7.99 -15.50 -15.03
CA ARG A 275 -7.55 -15.25 -16.41
C ARG A 275 -6.05 -15.50 -16.60
N LEU A 276 -5.26 -15.28 -15.54
CA LEU A 276 -3.86 -15.68 -15.54
C LEU A 276 -3.73 -17.21 -15.61
N TYR A 277 -4.53 -17.94 -14.83
CA TYR A 277 -4.54 -19.41 -14.91
C TYR A 277 -5.00 -19.88 -16.29
N GLU A 278 -6.05 -19.30 -16.87
CA GLU A 278 -6.49 -19.62 -18.24
C GLU A 278 -5.36 -19.36 -19.27
N PHE A 279 -4.60 -18.27 -19.13
CA PHE A 279 -3.45 -17.99 -19.99
C PHE A 279 -2.35 -19.05 -19.86
N LEU A 280 -1.97 -19.40 -18.63
CA LEU A 280 -0.91 -20.36 -18.36
C LEU A 280 -1.29 -21.77 -18.84
N GLU A 281 -2.55 -22.18 -18.66
CA GLU A 281 -3.07 -23.45 -19.14
C GLU A 281 -3.08 -23.53 -20.67
N ASN A 282 -3.53 -22.47 -21.36
CA ASN A 282 -3.50 -22.41 -22.83
C ASN A 282 -2.07 -22.45 -23.39
N ALA A 283 -1.11 -21.91 -22.63
CA ALA A 283 0.31 -21.98 -22.93
C ALA A 283 0.95 -23.34 -22.61
N SER A 284 0.18 -24.30 -22.08
CA SER A 284 0.69 -25.60 -21.59
C SER A 284 1.81 -25.46 -20.55
N VAL A 285 1.73 -24.40 -19.72
CA VAL A 285 2.65 -24.20 -18.60
C VAL A 285 2.25 -25.14 -17.46
N ASP A 286 3.22 -25.93 -17.00
CA ASP A 286 3.07 -26.73 -15.78
C ASP A 286 3.10 -25.79 -14.56
N LEU A 287 1.94 -25.62 -13.91
CA LEU A 287 1.81 -24.76 -12.74
C LEU A 287 2.78 -25.17 -11.62
N ALA A 288 3.09 -26.47 -11.47
CA ALA A 288 3.99 -26.97 -10.43
C ALA A 288 5.42 -26.44 -10.58
N LYS A 289 5.80 -25.97 -11.77
CA LYS A 289 7.14 -25.43 -12.08
C LYS A 289 7.22 -23.91 -12.03
N ILE A 290 6.14 -23.22 -11.68
CA ILE A 290 6.17 -21.76 -11.52
C ILE A 290 7.16 -21.39 -10.42
N ASP A 291 8.08 -20.49 -10.73
CA ASP A 291 9.06 -19.90 -9.81
C ASP A 291 9.10 -18.37 -9.97
N MET A 292 9.91 -17.70 -9.14
CA MET A 292 10.05 -16.24 -9.19
C MET A 292 10.60 -15.75 -10.53
N GLU A 293 11.50 -16.50 -11.18
CA GLU A 293 12.09 -16.14 -12.46
C GLU A 293 11.06 -16.17 -13.60
N MET A 294 10.13 -17.10 -13.55
CA MET A 294 8.99 -17.15 -14.45
C MET A 294 8.04 -15.97 -14.20
N LEU A 295 7.70 -15.69 -12.95
CA LEU A 295 6.84 -14.55 -12.60
C LEU A 295 7.46 -13.20 -13.02
N LYS A 296 8.79 -13.05 -12.96
CA LYS A 296 9.52 -11.88 -13.47
C LYS A 296 9.39 -11.70 -14.98
N LYS A 297 9.15 -12.77 -15.75
CA LYS A 297 8.95 -12.70 -17.21
C LYS A 297 7.49 -12.47 -17.60
N LEU A 298 6.55 -12.80 -16.72
CA LEU A 298 5.12 -12.59 -16.95
C LEU A 298 4.74 -11.11 -16.89
N SER A 299 3.87 -10.71 -17.81
CA SER A 299 3.36 -9.34 -17.86
C SER A 299 1.85 -9.31 -18.08
N LEU A 300 1.19 -8.40 -17.37
CA LEU A 300 -0.16 -7.94 -17.64
C LEU A 300 -0.10 -6.85 -18.70
N CYS A 301 -0.81 -7.05 -19.81
CA CYS A 301 -0.93 -6.12 -20.92
C CYS A 301 -2.36 -5.57 -20.95
N LEU A 302 -2.49 -4.28 -21.20
CA LEU A 302 -3.77 -3.65 -21.49
C LEU A 302 -3.85 -3.36 -22.99
N ALA A 303 -4.99 -3.68 -23.59
CA ALA A 303 -5.30 -3.41 -24.97
C ALA A 303 -6.54 -2.50 -25.07
N ASP A 304 -6.56 -1.67 -26.09
CA ASP A 304 -7.71 -0.81 -26.40
C ASP A 304 -8.82 -1.58 -27.15
N GLU A 305 -9.86 -0.85 -27.54
CA GLU A 305 -10.99 -1.37 -28.31
C GLU A 305 -10.60 -1.92 -29.69
N ASN A 306 -9.46 -1.48 -30.24
CA ASN A 306 -8.89 -1.95 -31.49
C ASN A 306 -7.94 -3.16 -31.28
N GLU A 307 -7.97 -3.74 -30.08
CA GLU A 307 -7.17 -4.91 -29.69
C GLU A 307 -5.65 -4.65 -29.78
N THR A 308 -5.25 -3.37 -29.75
CA THR A 308 -3.86 -2.95 -29.79
C THR A 308 -3.35 -2.81 -28.37
N ILE A 309 -2.26 -3.54 -28.06
CA ILE A 309 -1.61 -3.44 -26.74
C ILE A 309 -1.06 -2.03 -26.59
N SER A 310 -1.62 -1.26 -25.67
CA SER A 310 -1.21 0.10 -25.38
C SER A 310 -0.16 0.14 -24.27
N GLN A 311 -0.24 -0.79 -23.31
CA GLN A 311 0.59 -0.80 -22.11
C GLN A 311 0.95 -2.22 -21.68
N LYS A 312 2.17 -2.40 -21.15
CA LYS A 312 2.68 -3.68 -20.66
C LYS A 312 3.33 -3.46 -19.30
N TYR A 313 2.93 -4.25 -18.32
CA TYR A 313 3.41 -4.16 -16.96
C TYR A 313 3.78 -5.54 -16.41
N ASN A 314 4.83 -5.60 -15.58
CA ASN A 314 5.19 -6.86 -14.94
C ASN A 314 4.11 -7.30 -13.93
N ILE A 315 3.72 -8.58 -13.98
CA ILE A 315 2.59 -9.08 -13.19
C ILE A 315 2.83 -9.05 -11.67
N LEU A 316 4.08 -9.17 -11.22
CA LEU A 316 4.42 -9.16 -9.79
C LEU A 316 3.97 -7.89 -9.08
N LYS A 317 3.88 -6.76 -9.81
CA LYS A 317 3.37 -5.51 -9.24
C LYS A 317 1.88 -5.59 -8.88
N TYR A 318 1.13 -6.47 -9.52
CA TYR A 318 -0.31 -6.49 -9.44
C TYR A 318 -0.86 -7.62 -8.57
N PHE A 319 -0.02 -8.47 -7.97
CA PHE A 319 -0.50 -9.43 -7.00
C PHE A 319 -0.97 -8.71 -5.73
N ILE A 320 -2.14 -9.14 -5.26
CA ILE A 320 -2.64 -8.93 -3.91
C ILE A 320 -2.66 -10.28 -3.23
N PHE A 321 -2.06 -10.39 -2.06
CA PHE A 321 -2.00 -11.64 -1.31
C PHE A 321 -1.91 -11.39 0.19
N ASP A 322 -2.74 -12.10 0.96
CA ASP A 322 -2.88 -11.90 2.41
C ASP A 322 -2.46 -13.17 3.19
N PRO A 323 -1.20 -13.63 3.13
CA PRO A 323 -0.81 -14.87 3.77
C PRO A 323 -0.74 -14.76 5.29
N SER A 324 -1.00 -15.89 5.94
CA SER A 324 -0.57 -16.13 7.32
C SER A 324 0.77 -16.86 7.35
N PHE A 325 1.73 -16.36 8.13
CA PHE A 325 3.06 -16.95 8.32
C PHE A 325 3.52 -16.77 9.77
N GLU A 326 3.99 -17.84 10.41
CA GLU A 326 4.41 -17.86 11.83
C GLU A 326 3.36 -17.26 12.81
N GLY A 327 2.08 -17.46 12.46
CA GLY A 327 0.95 -16.92 13.21
C GLY A 327 0.71 -15.42 12.99
N GLU A 328 1.55 -14.72 12.25
CA GLU A 328 1.38 -13.33 11.83
C GLU A 328 0.64 -13.24 10.50
N VAL A 329 0.01 -12.09 10.23
CA VAL A 329 -0.68 -11.83 8.95
C VAL A 329 0.10 -10.80 8.17
N TYR A 330 0.26 -11.08 6.87
CA TYR A 330 0.96 -10.23 5.95
C TYR A 330 0.05 -9.80 4.79
N HIS A 331 0.43 -8.74 4.11
CA HIS A 331 -0.24 -8.22 2.92
C HIS A 331 0.79 -7.85 1.86
N LEU A 332 0.60 -8.37 0.65
CA LEU A 332 1.36 -8.00 -0.54
C LEU A 332 0.54 -7.02 -1.38
N ARG A 333 1.13 -5.87 -1.69
CA ARG A 333 0.60 -4.92 -2.67
C ARG A 333 1.74 -4.17 -3.34
N GLU A 334 1.72 -4.05 -4.67
CA GLU A 334 2.73 -3.32 -5.43
C GLU A 334 4.18 -3.76 -5.15
N ARG A 335 4.39 -5.09 -4.99
CA ARG A 335 5.67 -5.70 -4.57
C ARG A 335 6.17 -5.29 -3.18
N GLN A 336 5.35 -4.62 -2.38
CA GLN A 336 5.66 -4.30 -0.99
C GLN A 336 4.89 -5.24 -0.08
N TRP A 337 5.61 -5.78 0.90
CA TRP A 337 5.06 -6.60 1.96
C TRP A 337 4.82 -5.75 3.20
N TYR A 338 3.68 -5.99 3.85
CA TYR A 338 3.29 -5.34 5.09
C TYR A 338 2.93 -6.42 6.10
N LYS A 339 3.43 -6.29 7.33
CA LYS A 339 3.00 -7.07 8.49
C LYS A 339 1.88 -6.30 9.18
N VAL A 340 0.81 -7.00 9.54
CA VAL A 340 -0.33 -6.42 10.24
C VAL A 340 -0.52 -7.07 11.59
N ASP A 341 -0.74 -6.22 12.60
CA ASP A 341 -0.93 -6.64 13.98
C ASP A 341 -2.20 -7.50 14.13
N LYS A 342 -2.10 -8.59 14.91
CA LYS A 342 -3.22 -9.53 15.09
C LYS A 342 -4.37 -8.92 15.88
N ASN A 343 -4.07 -8.09 16.87
CA ASN A 343 -5.11 -7.42 17.65
C ASN A 343 -5.84 -6.42 16.77
N TYR A 344 -5.13 -5.73 15.88
CA TYR A 344 -5.75 -4.85 14.90
C TYR A 344 -6.68 -5.60 13.93
N ILE A 345 -6.30 -6.80 13.47
CA ILE A 345 -7.18 -7.65 12.65
C ILE A 345 -8.42 -8.08 13.42
N ALA A 346 -8.26 -8.47 14.68
CA ALA A 346 -9.37 -8.83 15.55
C ALA A 346 -10.32 -7.65 15.80
N GLU A 347 -9.77 -6.45 16.02
CA GLU A 347 -10.52 -5.20 16.14
C GLU A 347 -11.32 -4.89 14.88
N MET A 348 -10.67 -4.98 13.70
CA MET A 348 -11.34 -4.78 12.41
C MET A 348 -12.51 -5.73 12.22
N ARG A 349 -12.35 -7.03 12.53
CA ARG A 349 -13.44 -8.01 12.47
C ARG A 349 -14.56 -7.66 13.44
N SER A 350 -14.21 -7.36 14.70
CA SER A 350 -15.19 -7.00 15.73
C SER A 350 -15.99 -5.74 15.38
N TYR A 351 -15.39 -4.82 14.63
CA TYR A 351 -16.05 -3.59 14.19
C TYR A 351 -16.87 -3.78 12.91
N LEU A 352 -16.32 -4.46 11.90
CA LEU A 352 -16.92 -4.59 10.57
C LEU A 352 -17.95 -5.72 10.46
N ASP A 353 -17.75 -6.86 11.10
CA ASP A 353 -18.65 -8.01 10.94
C ASP A 353 -20.10 -7.71 11.39
N PRO A 354 -20.34 -6.94 12.47
CA PRO A 354 -21.70 -6.54 12.86
C PRO A 354 -22.36 -5.56 11.88
N LEU A 355 -21.58 -4.86 11.04
CA LEU A 355 -22.07 -3.89 10.06
C LEU A 355 -22.51 -4.57 8.75
N MET A 356 -22.40 -5.90 8.64
CA MET A 356 -22.95 -6.62 7.51
C MET A 356 -24.48 -6.57 7.55
N GLY A 357 -25.08 -5.89 6.57
CA GLY A 357 -26.52 -5.75 6.45
C GLY A 357 -27.21 -7.06 6.08
N THR A 358 -28.51 -7.14 6.37
CA THR A 358 -29.37 -8.28 6.02
C THR A 358 -30.12 -8.09 4.70
N ARG A 359 -30.01 -6.89 4.09
CA ARG A 359 -30.64 -6.59 2.81
C ARG A 359 -30.12 -7.53 1.73
N THR A 360 -31.02 -8.00 0.89
CA THR A 360 -30.71 -8.79 -0.30
C THR A 360 -31.05 -8.00 -1.55
N LEU A 361 -30.15 -8.00 -2.53
CA LEU A 361 -30.42 -7.53 -3.90
C LEU A 361 -30.43 -8.72 -4.85
N PRO A 362 -31.09 -8.61 -6.03
CA PRO A 362 -31.05 -9.64 -7.06
C PRO A 362 -29.62 -10.03 -7.43
N SER A 363 -29.41 -11.27 -7.85
CA SER A 363 -28.07 -11.70 -8.29
C SER A 363 -27.61 -10.89 -9.50
N TYR A 364 -26.30 -10.67 -9.59
CA TYR A 364 -25.68 -10.00 -10.72
C TYR A 364 -25.58 -10.98 -11.89
N GLU A 365 -26.24 -10.67 -13.00
CA GLU A 365 -26.27 -11.49 -14.23
C GLU A 365 -25.85 -10.67 -15.45
N ASP A 366 -25.57 -9.39 -15.26
CA ASP A 366 -25.37 -8.39 -16.30
C ASP A 366 -23.90 -8.32 -16.72
N LYS A 367 -23.62 -7.54 -17.78
CA LYS A 367 -22.24 -7.31 -18.26
C LYS A 367 -21.59 -6.06 -17.68
N ARG A 368 -22.39 -5.09 -17.22
CA ARG A 368 -21.92 -3.80 -16.70
C ARG A 368 -22.70 -3.44 -15.44
N GLU A 369 -22.03 -2.74 -14.54
CA GLU A 369 -22.57 -2.24 -13.26
C GLU A 369 -23.85 -1.39 -13.49
N GLY A 370 -23.83 -0.47 -14.47
CA GLY A 370 -24.99 0.36 -14.78
C GLY A 370 -26.18 -0.41 -15.37
N ASP A 371 -25.93 -1.47 -16.16
CA ASP A 371 -27.01 -2.33 -16.68
C ASP A 371 -27.71 -3.06 -15.51
N TYR A 372 -26.93 -3.53 -14.54
CA TYR A 372 -27.45 -4.14 -13.30
C TYR A 372 -28.27 -3.15 -12.47
N ASN A 373 -27.78 -1.94 -12.25
CA ASN A 373 -28.48 -0.91 -11.47
C ASN A 373 -29.85 -0.60 -12.08
N GLN A 374 -29.93 -0.47 -13.40
CA GLN A 374 -31.18 -0.24 -14.11
C GLN A 374 -32.15 -1.43 -13.99
N ARG A 375 -31.65 -2.66 -14.18
CA ARG A 375 -32.49 -3.87 -14.10
C ARG A 375 -33.07 -4.05 -12.71
N VAL A 376 -32.24 -3.93 -11.67
CA VAL A 376 -32.68 -4.08 -10.28
C VAL A 376 -33.75 -3.05 -9.92
N ALA A 377 -33.58 -1.78 -10.31
CA ALA A 377 -34.58 -0.73 -10.10
C ALA A 377 -35.86 -0.87 -10.95
N GLN A 378 -35.86 -1.70 -11.99
CA GLN A 378 -37.07 -2.02 -12.75
C GLN A 378 -37.83 -3.21 -12.16
N GLN A 379 -37.16 -4.09 -11.42
CA GLN A 379 -37.74 -5.28 -10.80
C GLN A 379 -38.34 -4.99 -9.42
N ASP A 380 -37.92 -3.90 -8.78
CA ASP A 380 -38.33 -3.53 -7.42
C ASP A 380 -38.83 -2.08 -7.39
N ASP A 381 -40.12 -1.89 -7.11
CA ASP A 381 -40.76 -0.58 -6.99
C ASP A 381 -40.31 0.20 -5.73
N ASP A 382 -39.47 -0.40 -4.89
CA ASP A 382 -38.84 0.26 -3.74
C ASP A 382 -37.42 0.75 -4.05
N LEU A 383 -36.94 0.57 -5.28
CA LEU A 383 -35.61 1.00 -5.74
C LEU A 383 -35.68 2.00 -6.89
N ILE A 384 -34.86 3.05 -6.80
CA ILE A 384 -34.66 4.03 -7.86
C ILE A 384 -33.22 3.98 -8.33
N CYS A 385 -33.02 3.80 -9.64
CA CYS A 385 -31.71 3.92 -10.27
C CYS A 385 -31.32 5.39 -10.37
N MET A 386 -30.17 5.72 -9.79
CA MET A 386 -29.60 7.06 -9.68
C MET A 386 -28.20 7.16 -10.29
N ASP A 387 -27.75 6.06 -10.89
CA ASP A 387 -26.58 5.96 -11.74
C ASP A 387 -26.47 7.14 -12.72
N MET A 388 -25.28 7.73 -12.82
CA MET A 388 -24.93 8.90 -13.62
C MET A 388 -25.54 10.25 -13.19
N ALA A 389 -26.26 10.31 -12.07
CA ALA A 389 -26.72 11.58 -11.51
C ALA A 389 -25.53 12.40 -10.97
N SER A 390 -25.69 13.72 -10.86
CA SER A 390 -24.65 14.58 -10.28
C SER A 390 -25.25 15.63 -9.35
N ILE A 391 -24.73 15.66 -8.13
CA ILE A 391 -25.06 16.66 -7.10
C ILE A 391 -23.99 17.74 -6.97
N SER A 392 -22.93 17.71 -7.79
CA SER A 392 -21.83 18.67 -7.68
C SER A 392 -22.28 20.12 -7.84
N PRO A 393 -21.78 21.07 -7.03
CA PRO A 393 -22.11 22.48 -7.16
C PRO A 393 -21.54 23.10 -8.46
N VAL A 394 -20.46 22.54 -9.01
CA VAL A 394 -19.77 23.02 -10.22
C VAL A 394 -19.83 21.95 -11.32
N GLU A 395 -20.12 22.34 -12.56
CA GLU A 395 -20.32 21.37 -13.66
C GLU A 395 -19.06 20.60 -14.06
N ALA A 396 -17.87 21.13 -13.77
CA ALA A 396 -16.59 20.53 -14.12
C ALA A 396 -16.22 19.28 -13.31
N ASN A 397 -16.70 19.17 -12.06
CA ASN A 397 -16.36 18.06 -11.16
C ASN A 397 -17.63 17.30 -10.80
N LYS A 398 -18.10 16.37 -11.63
CA LYS A 398 -19.31 15.60 -11.33
C LYS A 398 -19.11 14.78 -10.04
N VAL A 399 -20.10 14.81 -9.16
CA VAL A 399 -20.15 14.02 -7.93
C VAL A 399 -21.45 13.26 -7.94
N GLU A 400 -21.35 11.95 -8.10
CA GLU A 400 -22.49 11.06 -8.10
C GLU A 400 -22.96 10.79 -6.66
N PRO A 401 -24.27 10.93 -6.37
CA PRO A 401 -24.76 10.78 -5.00
C PRO A 401 -24.78 9.32 -4.54
N TYR A 402 -25.25 8.39 -5.38
CA TYR A 402 -25.40 6.96 -5.13
C TYR A 402 -25.93 6.26 -6.40
N ASP A 403 -25.70 4.94 -6.52
CA ASP A 403 -26.14 4.14 -7.67
C ASP A 403 -27.63 3.80 -7.60
N LEU A 404 -28.07 3.38 -6.41
CA LEU A 404 -29.43 2.97 -6.11
C LEU A 404 -29.95 3.69 -4.86
N TYR A 405 -31.24 3.94 -4.83
CA TYR A 405 -31.91 4.60 -3.71
C TYR A 405 -33.14 3.84 -3.28
N SER A 406 -33.28 3.60 -1.98
CA SER A 406 -34.50 3.03 -1.40
C SER A 406 -34.94 3.77 -0.14
N MET A 407 -36.19 3.53 0.24
CA MET A 407 -36.78 4.03 1.48
C MET A 407 -37.28 2.85 2.30
N VAL A 408 -36.73 2.67 3.49
CA VAL A 408 -37.11 1.59 4.41
C VAL A 408 -37.47 2.19 5.75
N ASP A 409 -38.71 1.98 6.22
CA ASP A 409 -39.21 2.53 7.49
C ASP A 409 -38.94 4.03 7.67
N LYS A 410 -39.20 4.83 6.61
CA LYS A 410 -38.90 6.27 6.54
C LYS A 410 -37.41 6.66 6.57
N ARG A 411 -36.49 5.69 6.54
CA ARG A 411 -35.05 5.91 6.37
C ARG A 411 -34.65 5.87 4.90
N ARG A 412 -33.84 6.84 4.50
CA ARG A 412 -33.24 6.98 3.16
C ARG A 412 -32.00 6.09 3.09
N VAL A 413 -31.98 5.13 2.18
CA VAL A 413 -30.84 4.23 2.00
C VAL A 413 -30.16 4.52 0.67
N PHE A 414 -28.95 5.06 0.75
CA PHE A 414 -28.07 5.36 -0.37
C PHE A 414 -27.21 4.13 -0.63
N ILE A 415 -27.45 3.45 -1.75
CA ILE A 415 -26.82 2.18 -2.06
C ILE A 415 -25.76 2.43 -3.13
N HIS A 416 -24.51 2.07 -2.83
CA HIS A 416 -23.39 2.12 -3.77
C HIS A 416 -23.03 0.70 -4.19
N VAL A 417 -23.07 0.42 -5.48
CA VAL A 417 -22.87 -0.91 -6.05
C VAL A 417 -21.47 -1.00 -6.64
N LYS A 418 -20.76 -2.10 -6.35
CA LYS A 418 -19.48 -2.38 -7.01
C LYS A 418 -19.32 -3.83 -7.41
N VAL A 419 -18.92 -4.03 -8.66
CA VAL A 419 -18.40 -5.32 -9.11
C VAL A 419 -16.95 -5.47 -8.66
N SER A 420 -16.65 -6.59 -8.00
CA SER A 420 -15.30 -7.02 -7.56
C SER A 420 -14.87 -6.64 -6.14
N THR A 421 -14.05 -7.52 -5.53
CA THR A 421 -13.42 -7.32 -4.22
C THR A 421 -11.99 -6.79 -4.30
N LEU A 422 -11.59 -6.11 -5.37
CA LEU A 422 -10.21 -5.65 -5.56
C LEU A 422 -9.92 -4.35 -4.79
N SER A 423 -8.74 -4.25 -4.19
CA SER A 423 -8.48 -3.24 -3.16
C SER A 423 -8.43 -1.79 -3.61
N ALA A 424 -7.95 -1.54 -4.83
CA ALA A 424 -7.93 -0.18 -5.39
C ALA A 424 -9.37 0.30 -5.68
N THR A 425 -10.16 -0.52 -6.37
CA THR A 425 -11.56 -0.23 -6.73
C THR A 425 -12.46 -0.05 -5.51
N LEU A 426 -12.28 -0.89 -4.49
CA LEU A 426 -13.07 -0.80 -3.25
C LEU A 426 -12.76 0.45 -2.44
N SER A 427 -11.49 0.87 -2.36
CA SER A 427 -11.13 2.09 -1.64
C SER A 427 -11.77 3.33 -2.28
N HIS A 428 -11.88 3.35 -3.62
CA HIS A 428 -12.64 4.39 -4.33
C HIS A 428 -14.14 4.34 -4.01
N LEU A 429 -14.75 3.14 -4.05
CA LEU A 429 -16.16 2.94 -3.70
C LEU A 429 -16.49 3.48 -2.31
N PHE A 430 -15.67 3.17 -1.30
CA PHE A 430 -15.95 3.59 0.06
C PHE A 430 -15.92 5.11 0.20
N ASN A 431 -14.97 5.77 -0.47
CA ASN A 431 -14.93 7.23 -0.56
C ASN A 431 -16.11 7.80 -1.37
N GLN A 432 -16.61 7.09 -2.40
CA GLN A 432 -17.82 7.47 -3.12
C GLN A 432 -19.08 7.44 -2.24
N GLY A 433 -19.12 6.66 -1.17
CA GLY A 433 -20.21 6.71 -0.19
C GLY A 433 -20.08 7.86 0.83
N VAL A 434 -18.85 8.30 1.12
CA VAL A 434 -18.56 9.34 2.11
C VAL A 434 -18.66 10.75 1.51
N ASN A 435 -18.09 10.95 0.32
CA ASN A 435 -17.98 12.28 -0.30
C ASN A 435 -19.34 12.95 -0.59
N PRO A 436 -20.36 12.24 -1.10
CA PRO A 436 -21.69 12.82 -1.30
C PRO A 436 -22.32 13.29 0.00
N ILE A 437 -22.16 12.55 1.10
CA ILE A 437 -22.69 12.94 2.41
C ILE A 437 -22.04 14.24 2.88
N HIS A 438 -20.70 14.34 2.80
CA HIS A 438 -20.00 15.59 3.12
C HIS A 438 -20.55 16.75 2.29
N LEU A 439 -20.64 16.56 0.97
CA LEU A 439 -21.09 17.59 0.05
C LEU A 439 -22.54 18.01 0.33
N LEU A 440 -23.43 17.07 0.60
CA LEU A 440 -24.83 17.34 0.91
C LEU A 440 -24.98 18.04 2.27
N ARG A 441 -24.05 17.85 3.22
CA ARG A 441 -24.05 18.55 4.51
C ARG A 441 -23.45 19.95 4.43
N SER A 442 -22.47 20.17 3.56
CA SER A 442 -21.75 21.44 3.47
C SER A 442 -22.33 22.39 2.42
N GLU A 443 -22.94 21.88 1.34
CA GLU A 443 -23.32 22.67 0.17
C GLU A 443 -24.82 22.62 -0.13
N HIS A 444 -25.52 23.72 0.15
CA HIS A 444 -26.97 23.85 -0.12
C HIS A 444 -27.32 23.67 -1.61
N LYS A 445 -26.46 24.11 -2.54
CA LYS A 445 -26.68 23.89 -3.98
C LYS A 445 -26.78 22.42 -4.34
N SER A 446 -26.00 21.57 -3.67
CA SER A 446 -26.00 20.13 -3.88
C SER A 446 -27.28 19.48 -3.36
N GLN A 447 -27.80 19.96 -2.23
CA GLN A 447 -29.12 19.57 -1.69
C GLN A 447 -30.23 19.89 -2.69
N VAL A 448 -30.28 21.13 -3.19
CA VAL A 448 -31.28 21.55 -4.19
C VAL A 448 -31.21 20.70 -5.47
N LYS A 449 -30.01 20.33 -5.91
CA LYS A 449 -29.84 19.43 -7.06
C LYS A 449 -30.41 18.03 -6.77
N LEU A 450 -30.11 17.47 -5.60
CA LEU A 450 -30.65 16.17 -5.18
C LEU A 450 -32.18 16.19 -5.14
N HIS A 451 -32.78 17.23 -4.56
CA HIS A 451 -34.23 17.43 -4.55
C HIS A 451 -34.82 17.43 -5.97
N LYS A 452 -34.25 18.21 -6.88
CA LYS A 452 -34.72 18.26 -8.28
C LYS A 452 -34.59 16.92 -9.00
N ILE A 453 -33.58 16.12 -8.66
CA ILE A 453 -33.44 14.76 -9.19
C ILE A 453 -34.60 13.90 -8.66
N LEU A 454 -34.82 13.88 -7.35
CA LEU A 454 -35.91 13.12 -6.71
C LEU A 454 -37.31 13.54 -7.20
N GLU A 455 -37.55 14.84 -7.41
CA GLU A 455 -38.81 15.36 -7.94
C GLU A 455 -39.12 14.84 -9.35
N LYS A 456 -38.10 14.60 -10.20
CA LYS A 456 -38.34 13.98 -11.52
C LYS A 456 -38.87 12.55 -11.39
N HIS A 457 -38.52 11.87 -10.30
CA HIS A 457 -38.99 10.52 -9.97
C HIS A 457 -40.32 10.51 -9.21
N SER A 458 -40.80 11.67 -8.73
CA SER A 458 -42.03 11.83 -7.92
C SER A 458 -43.27 11.14 -8.47
N LYS A 459 -43.46 11.16 -9.80
CA LYS A 459 -44.64 10.57 -10.46
C LYS A 459 -44.68 9.04 -10.33
N LYS A 460 -43.52 8.40 -10.30
CA LYS A 460 -43.39 6.94 -10.14
C LYS A 460 -43.23 6.55 -8.66
N PHE A 461 -42.76 7.48 -7.83
CA PHE A 461 -42.23 7.21 -6.50
C PHE A 461 -42.60 8.31 -5.48
N PRO A 462 -43.90 8.56 -5.21
CA PRO A 462 -44.35 9.69 -4.39
C PRO A 462 -43.87 9.63 -2.93
N LYS A 463 -43.71 8.43 -2.37
CA LYS A 463 -43.17 8.18 -1.01
C LYS A 463 -41.73 8.69 -0.80
N PHE A 464 -41.01 9.01 -1.86
CA PHE A 464 -39.62 9.44 -1.82
C PHE A 464 -39.43 10.96 -1.87
N VAL A 465 -40.51 11.71 -2.12
CA VAL A 465 -40.51 13.18 -2.25
C VAL A 465 -40.85 13.85 -0.92
N GLU A 466 -41.76 13.25 -0.14
CA GLU A 466 -42.21 13.79 1.16
C GLU A 466 -41.11 13.79 2.25
N THR A 467 -40.07 12.97 2.09
CA THR A 467 -38.92 12.84 3.00
C THR A 467 -37.64 13.49 2.47
N ALA A 468 -37.75 14.29 1.41
CA ALA A 468 -36.58 14.94 0.82
C ALA A 468 -36.00 16.04 1.74
N ALA A 469 -36.69 16.44 2.81
CA ALA A 469 -36.21 17.42 3.79
C ALA A 469 -34.75 17.17 4.22
N ASP A 470 -34.04 18.24 4.57
CA ASP A 470 -32.62 18.32 4.96
C ASP A 470 -32.25 17.48 6.21
N ASP A 471 -33.09 16.54 6.60
CA ASP A 471 -32.97 15.67 7.76
C ASP A 471 -32.03 14.48 7.51
N PHE A 472 -30.73 14.74 7.57
CA PHE A 472 -29.70 13.70 7.49
C PHE A 472 -29.70 12.74 8.70
N GLU A 473 -30.57 12.90 9.71
CA GLU A 473 -30.68 11.96 10.84
C GLU A 473 -31.25 10.61 10.42
N ASN A 474 -32.00 10.57 9.30
CA ASN A 474 -32.66 9.37 8.78
C ASN A 474 -32.02 8.87 7.47
N VAL A 475 -30.69 8.96 7.37
CA VAL A 475 -29.92 8.48 6.20
C VAL A 475 -29.03 7.30 6.57
N GLU A 476 -28.98 6.33 5.68
CA GLU A 476 -28.17 5.13 5.73
C GLU A 476 -27.38 4.99 4.43
N VAL A 477 -26.11 4.62 4.51
CA VAL A 477 -25.26 4.31 3.36
C VAL A 477 -24.98 2.81 3.35
N CYS A 478 -25.29 2.14 2.24
CA CYS A 478 -25.13 0.71 2.05
C CYS A 478 -24.16 0.44 0.89
N TYR A 479 -23.04 -0.24 1.15
CA TYR A 479 -22.14 -0.71 0.10
C TYR A 479 -22.52 -2.12 -0.36
N ALA A 480 -23.01 -2.26 -1.59
CA ALA A 480 -23.38 -3.53 -2.20
C ALA A 480 -22.24 -4.08 -3.06
N ILE A 481 -21.60 -5.15 -2.57
CA ILE A 481 -20.40 -5.72 -3.17
C ILE A 481 -20.75 -7.00 -3.91
N ILE A 482 -20.60 -6.99 -5.23
CA ILE A 482 -20.86 -8.15 -6.08
C ILE A 482 -19.63 -9.06 -6.06
N THR A 483 -19.81 -10.31 -5.62
CA THR A 483 -18.72 -11.27 -5.43
C THR A 483 -19.16 -12.72 -5.65
N ARG A 484 -18.19 -13.56 -6.07
CA ARG A 484 -18.33 -15.02 -6.15
C ARG A 484 -17.92 -15.74 -4.85
N LYS A 485 -17.29 -15.03 -3.91
CA LYS A 485 -16.83 -15.57 -2.63
C LYS A 485 -18.01 -15.80 -1.69
N ASP A 486 -17.87 -16.75 -0.76
CA ASP A 486 -18.92 -17.06 0.22
C ASP A 486 -19.18 -15.86 1.16
N PRO A 487 -20.40 -15.31 1.20
CA PRO A 487 -20.78 -14.22 2.12
C PRO A 487 -20.55 -14.55 3.60
N LYS A 488 -20.48 -15.84 3.98
CA LYS A 488 -20.19 -16.26 5.37
C LYS A 488 -18.82 -15.82 5.86
N LEU A 489 -17.90 -15.49 4.97
CA LEU A 489 -16.59 -14.93 5.31
C LEU A 489 -16.68 -13.50 5.85
N ARG A 490 -17.84 -12.82 5.75
CA ARG A 490 -18.06 -11.46 6.26
C ARG A 490 -16.95 -10.49 5.83
N SER A 491 -16.33 -9.77 6.76
CA SER A 491 -15.28 -8.81 6.44
C SER A 491 -14.03 -9.46 5.84
N ASP A 492 -13.75 -10.74 6.11
CA ASP A 492 -12.60 -11.46 5.50
C ASP A 492 -12.76 -11.70 4.00
N ASN A 493 -13.94 -11.43 3.44
CA ASN A 493 -14.17 -11.43 2.00
C ASN A 493 -13.37 -10.33 1.27
N PHE A 494 -13.06 -9.25 2.00
CA PHE A 494 -12.29 -8.11 1.52
C PHE A 494 -10.78 -8.30 1.73
N PRO A 495 -9.93 -7.88 0.76
CA PRO A 495 -8.50 -7.73 0.99
C PRO A 495 -8.21 -6.84 2.21
N LEU A 496 -7.09 -7.06 2.87
CA LEU A 496 -6.73 -6.36 4.10
C LEU A 496 -6.84 -4.83 4.02
N PHE A 497 -6.24 -4.21 3.00
CA PHE A 497 -6.31 -2.75 2.83
C PHE A 497 -7.71 -2.25 2.46
N SER A 498 -8.55 -3.09 1.86
CA SER A 498 -9.96 -2.75 1.65
C SER A 498 -10.76 -2.73 2.95
N ARG A 499 -10.47 -3.64 3.89
CA ARG A 499 -11.08 -3.62 5.22
C ARG A 499 -10.75 -2.34 5.98
N ILE A 500 -9.49 -1.90 5.90
CA ILE A 500 -9.04 -0.66 6.51
C ILE A 500 -9.79 0.54 5.89
N SER A 501 -9.85 0.63 4.57
CA SER A 501 -10.60 1.69 3.87
C SER A 501 -12.10 1.67 4.22
N LEU A 502 -12.70 0.47 4.34
CA LEU A 502 -14.10 0.31 4.75
C LEU A 502 -14.32 0.77 6.19
N MET A 503 -13.47 0.35 7.12
CA MET A 503 -13.56 0.74 8.53
C MET A 503 -13.46 2.26 8.68
N ARG A 504 -12.51 2.90 7.98
CA ARG A 504 -12.39 4.36 7.95
C ARG A 504 -13.65 5.03 7.42
N ALA A 505 -14.17 4.58 6.28
CA ALA A 505 -15.39 5.14 5.71
C ALA A 505 -16.58 5.01 6.67
N MET A 506 -16.75 3.85 7.30
CA MET A 506 -17.80 3.60 8.30
C MET A 506 -17.66 4.51 9.53
N LYS A 507 -16.44 4.70 10.04
CA LYS A 507 -16.17 5.62 11.16
C LYS A 507 -16.48 7.07 10.78
N THR A 508 -16.12 7.50 9.57
CA THR A 508 -16.44 8.83 9.05
C THR A 508 -17.94 9.05 8.90
N LEU A 509 -18.67 8.07 8.34
CA LEU A 509 -20.14 8.11 8.27
C LEU A 509 -20.76 8.21 9.66
N LYS A 510 -20.30 7.40 10.61
CA LYS A 510 -20.75 7.42 12.01
C LYS A 510 -20.46 8.75 12.70
N ALA A 511 -19.31 9.37 12.44
CA ALA A 511 -18.97 10.70 12.96
C ALA A 511 -19.90 11.79 12.39
N MET A 512 -20.43 11.56 11.19
CA MET A 512 -21.51 12.36 10.62
C MET A 512 -22.90 11.88 11.08
N SER A 513 -23.06 11.02 12.09
CA SER A 513 -24.37 10.49 12.50
C SER A 513 -25.14 9.79 11.36
N ILE A 514 -24.43 9.19 10.40
CA ILE A 514 -24.99 8.39 9.31
C ILE A 514 -24.73 6.92 9.60
N ASN A 515 -25.76 6.08 9.47
CA ASN A 515 -25.59 4.64 9.60
C ASN A 515 -24.95 4.08 8.33
N GLY A 516 -23.86 3.33 8.48
CA GLY A 516 -23.19 2.65 7.37
C GLY A 516 -23.31 1.13 7.50
N ASN A 517 -23.55 0.45 6.39
CA ASN A 517 -23.48 -1.01 6.31
C ASN A 517 -22.97 -1.49 4.95
N TYR A 518 -22.69 -2.79 4.84
CA TYR A 518 -22.35 -3.43 3.56
C TYR A 518 -23.08 -4.76 3.40
N ILE A 519 -23.31 -5.14 2.15
CA ILE A 519 -23.93 -6.43 1.78
C ILE A 519 -23.14 -7.08 0.65
N PHE A 520 -23.24 -8.41 0.56
CA PHE A 520 -22.71 -9.16 -0.58
C PHE A 520 -23.84 -9.55 -1.53
N VAL A 521 -23.64 -9.24 -2.80
CA VAL A 521 -24.52 -9.66 -3.89
C VAL A 521 -23.84 -10.82 -4.62
N LYS A 522 -24.59 -11.89 -4.86
CA LYS A 522 -24.06 -13.05 -5.58
C LYS A 522 -23.78 -12.68 -7.04
N ASP A 523 -22.54 -12.91 -7.46
CA ASP A 523 -22.17 -12.86 -8.87
C ASP A 523 -22.55 -14.17 -9.57
N ALA A 524 -23.58 -14.11 -10.40
CA ALA A 524 -24.06 -15.20 -11.25
C ALA A 524 -23.74 -14.97 -12.74
N SER A 525 -22.94 -13.94 -13.07
CA SER A 525 -22.56 -13.64 -14.45
C SER A 525 -21.77 -14.79 -15.07
N PRO A 526 -22.08 -15.18 -16.32
CA PRO A 526 -21.32 -16.23 -16.99
C PRO A 526 -19.88 -15.76 -17.22
N THR A 527 -18.90 -16.61 -16.93
CA THR A 527 -17.49 -16.33 -17.23
C THR A 527 -17.33 -16.19 -18.74
N VAL A 528 -17.21 -14.97 -19.25
CA VAL A 528 -17.07 -14.74 -20.70
C VAL A 528 -15.72 -15.33 -21.13
N PRO A 529 -15.66 -16.28 -22.08
CA PRO A 529 -14.38 -16.81 -22.55
C PRO A 529 -13.57 -15.71 -23.23
N GLY A 530 -12.23 -15.71 -23.05
CA GLY A 530 -11.38 -14.72 -23.69
C GLY A 530 -11.51 -14.72 -25.22
N LYS A 531 -11.45 -13.55 -25.85
CA LYS A 531 -11.46 -13.39 -27.31
C LYS A 531 -10.08 -13.68 -27.90
N ALA A 532 -10.03 -14.34 -29.06
CA ALA A 532 -8.78 -14.52 -29.80
C ALA A 532 -8.34 -13.19 -30.42
N LYS A 533 -7.04 -12.87 -30.33
CA LYS A 533 -6.49 -11.65 -30.96
C LYS A 533 -6.55 -11.76 -32.49
N PRO A 534 -6.95 -10.71 -33.23
CA PRO A 534 -6.89 -10.68 -34.67
C PRO A 534 -5.43 -10.80 -35.09
N ARG A 535 -5.13 -11.80 -35.91
CA ARG A 535 -3.81 -11.96 -36.51
C ARG A 535 -3.59 -10.77 -37.46
N LYS A 536 -2.64 -9.88 -37.17
CA LYS A 536 -2.14 -8.95 -38.18
C LYS A 536 -1.60 -9.80 -39.36
N PRO A 537 -2.02 -9.54 -40.61
CA PRO A 537 -1.45 -10.25 -41.75
C PRO A 537 0.06 -9.97 -41.79
N GLN A 538 0.86 -11.04 -41.85
CA GLN A 538 2.29 -10.94 -42.09
C GLN A 538 2.50 -10.10 -43.36
N LYS A 539 3.12 -8.92 -43.23
CA LYS A 539 3.69 -8.24 -44.39
C LYS A 539 4.71 -9.21 -44.98
N LYS A 540 4.37 -9.82 -46.13
CA LYS A 540 5.34 -10.51 -46.96
C LYS A 540 6.42 -9.48 -47.28
N THR A 541 7.61 -9.70 -46.75
CA THR A 541 8.83 -9.09 -47.27
C THR A 541 8.95 -9.58 -48.70
N GLU A 542 8.56 -8.73 -49.66
CA GLU A 542 8.92 -8.94 -51.05
C GLU A 542 10.45 -8.94 -51.13
N SER A 543 10.99 -10.11 -51.43
CA SER A 543 12.37 -10.30 -51.81
C SER A 543 12.66 -9.38 -53.00
N ALA A 544 13.55 -8.42 -52.81
CA ALA A 544 14.09 -7.62 -53.91
C ALA A 544 14.72 -8.56 -54.95
N THR A 545 14.14 -8.59 -56.15
CA THR A 545 14.74 -9.18 -57.33
C THR A 545 16.00 -8.39 -57.70
N PRO A 546 17.14 -9.03 -57.96
CA PRO A 546 18.34 -8.33 -58.39
C PRO A 546 18.22 -7.93 -59.86
N PHE A 547 18.46 -6.66 -60.16
CA PHE A 547 18.86 -6.16 -61.47
C PHE A 547 20.10 -5.31 -61.32
#